data_AF-E1X382-F1
#
_entry.id   AF-E1X382-F1
#
_cell.length_a   1.000
_cell.length_b   1.000
_cell.length_c   1.000
_cell.angle_alpha   90.00
_cell.angle_beta   90.00
_cell.angle_gamma   90.00
#
_symmetry.space_group_name_H-M   'P 1'
#
loop_
_entity.id
_entity.type
_entity.pdbx_description
1 polymer ?
#
loop_
_entity_poly.entity_id
_entity_poly.type
_entity_poly.pdbx_seq_one_letter_code
_entity_poly.pdbx_strand_id
1 'polypeptide(L)'
;MTSKYYYGQFTEEHLKLLKTGISLYNEEKFWECHEEVEDLWLADYGDDARYVYWVVIQVATSLYHYLDDNLNGAEGMIRKAKRKLEICEKKNVETELLYKYLSWEKFKKIIRKIPEKSKIEDYNELYSFKFKNPNHWDKL
;
A
#
# COMPACT_ATOMS: atom_id res chain seq x y z
N MET A 1 -7.85 21.77 -19.94
CA MET A 1 -6.64 21.31 -19.22
C MET A 1 -6.55 19.82 -19.46
N THR A 2 -5.55 19.35 -20.21
CA THR A 2 -5.32 17.91 -20.35
C THR A 2 -4.88 17.38 -19.00
N SER A 3 -5.66 16.49 -18.39
CA SER A 3 -5.21 15.77 -17.19
C SER A 3 -3.85 15.14 -17.50
N LYS A 4 -2.87 15.36 -16.61
CA LYS A 4 -1.53 14.76 -16.72
C LYS A 4 -1.61 13.23 -16.67
N TYR A 5 -2.69 12.69 -16.11
CA TYR A 5 -2.92 11.26 -15.89
C TYR A 5 -4.17 10.78 -16.61
N TYR A 6 -4.16 9.53 -17.07
CA TYR A 6 -5.32 8.88 -17.68
C TYR A 6 -6.28 8.35 -16.59
N TYR A 7 -7.56 8.17 -16.95
CA TYR A 7 -8.54 7.53 -16.07
C TYR A 7 -8.04 6.16 -15.60
N GLY A 8 -8.18 5.85 -14.31
CA GLY A 8 -7.69 4.62 -13.71
C GLY A 8 -6.25 4.69 -13.18
N GLN A 9 -5.53 5.79 -13.42
CA GLN A 9 -4.17 5.98 -12.91
C GLN A 9 -4.15 6.70 -11.56
N PHE A 10 -3.16 6.37 -10.73
CA PHE A 10 -2.98 6.99 -9.43
C PHE A 10 -2.54 8.47 -9.58
N THR A 11 -3.32 9.39 -9.05
CA THR A 11 -3.14 10.84 -9.22
C THR A 11 -2.75 11.54 -7.91
N GLU A 12 -2.55 12.85 -7.97
CA GLU A 12 -2.27 13.68 -6.79
C GLU A 12 -3.45 13.72 -5.81
N GLU A 13 -4.69 13.61 -6.30
CA GLU A 13 -5.88 13.55 -5.45
C GLU A 13 -5.87 12.26 -4.62
N HIS A 14 -5.65 11.12 -5.27
CA HIS A 14 -5.50 9.84 -4.59
C HIS A 14 -4.38 9.86 -3.55
N LEU A 15 -3.24 10.49 -3.89
CA LEU A 15 -2.13 10.64 -2.95
C LEU A 15 -2.51 11.51 -1.75
N LYS A 16 -3.23 12.63 -1.96
CA LYS A 16 -3.71 13.51 -0.88
C LYS A 16 -4.64 12.78 0.07
N LEU A 17 -5.59 12.00 -0.46
CA LEU A 17 -6.52 11.19 0.33
C LEU A 17 -5.77 10.14 1.16
N LEU A 18 -4.77 9.48 0.59
CA LEU A 18 -4.01 8.41 1.26
C LEU A 18 -3.11 8.91 2.41
N LYS A 19 -2.95 10.22 2.58
CA LYS A 19 -2.03 10.85 3.54
C LYS A 19 -2.22 10.32 4.97
N THR A 20 -3.44 10.27 5.48
CA THR A 20 -3.74 9.84 6.85
C THR A 20 -3.37 8.37 7.06
N GLY A 21 -3.79 7.49 6.15
CA GLY A 21 -3.44 6.06 6.21
C GLY A 21 -1.93 5.81 6.21
N ILE A 22 -1.17 6.55 5.40
CA ILE A 22 0.29 6.43 5.38
C ILE A 22 0.95 6.91 6.69
N SER A 23 0.42 7.97 7.31
CA SER A 23 0.88 8.39 8.63
C SER A 23 0.62 7.30 9.68
N LEU A 24 -0.58 6.70 9.68
CA LEU A 24 -0.94 5.60 10.59
C LEU A 24 -0.05 4.36 10.38
N TYR A 25 0.20 3.97 9.12
CA TYR A 25 1.16 2.90 8.80
C TYR A 25 2.54 3.18 9.39
N ASN A 26 3.04 4.41 9.21
CA ASN A 26 4.35 4.80 9.70
C ASN A 26 4.44 4.82 11.24
N GLU A 27 3.32 5.04 11.92
CA GLU A 27 3.17 4.96 13.37
C GLU A 27 2.92 3.52 13.88
N GLU A 28 2.99 2.50 13.02
CA GLU A 28 2.67 1.09 13.36
C GLU A 28 1.21 0.84 13.79
N LYS A 29 0.32 1.81 13.54
CA LYS A 29 -1.12 1.68 13.76
C LYS A 29 -1.76 0.99 12.56
N PHE A 30 -1.41 -0.28 12.35
CA PHE A 30 -1.74 -0.99 11.13
C PHE A 30 -3.23 -1.29 10.98
N TRP A 31 -3.95 -1.48 12.09
CA TRP A 31 -5.40 -1.68 12.04
C TRP A 31 -6.12 -0.38 11.67
N GLU A 32 -5.75 0.73 12.29
CA GLU A 32 -6.32 2.05 12.01
C GLU A 32 -5.95 2.51 10.58
N CYS A 33 -4.74 2.18 10.12
CA CYS A 33 -4.36 2.36 8.71
C CYS A 33 -5.29 1.57 7.78
N HIS A 34 -5.58 0.31 8.11
CA HIS A 34 -6.52 -0.50 7.34
C HIS A 34 -7.90 0.19 7.26
N GLU A 35 -8.47 0.59 8.38
CA GLU A 35 -9.81 1.21 8.43
C GLU A 35 -9.85 2.51 7.63
N GLU A 36 -8.88 3.41 7.85
CA GLU A 36 -8.79 4.69 7.14
C GLU A 36 -8.69 4.50 5.61
N VAL A 37 -7.90 3.52 5.16
CA VAL A 37 -7.69 3.30 3.72
C VAL A 37 -8.84 2.49 3.09
N GLU A 38 -9.54 1.67 3.86
CA GLU A 38 -10.73 0.93 3.39
C GLU A 38 -11.86 1.87 2.97
N ASP A 39 -12.09 2.95 3.72
CA ASP A 39 -13.07 3.98 3.36
C ASP A 39 -12.76 4.62 2.00
N LEU A 40 -11.50 4.96 1.75
CA LEU A 40 -11.04 5.48 0.44
C LEU A 40 -11.24 4.44 -0.66
N TRP A 41 -10.88 3.18 -0.37
CA TRP A 41 -11.06 2.08 -1.31
C TRP A 41 -12.53 1.90 -1.68
N LEU A 42 -13.46 2.00 -0.73
CA LEU A 42 -14.90 1.90 -0.99
C LEU A 42 -15.43 3.08 -1.81
N ALA A 43 -14.98 4.31 -1.51
CA ALA A 43 -15.40 5.53 -2.19
C ALA A 43 -15.04 5.55 -3.69
N ASP A 44 -13.84 5.06 -4.04
CA ASP A 44 -13.33 5.10 -5.42
C ASP A 44 -13.80 3.90 -6.27
N TYR A 45 -15.04 3.44 -6.05
CA TYR A 45 -15.60 2.31 -6.82
C TYR A 45 -15.65 2.62 -8.32
N GLY A 46 -14.99 1.76 -9.12
CA GLY A 46 -14.92 1.91 -10.57
C GLY A 46 -13.66 2.61 -11.07
N ASP A 47 -12.86 3.19 -10.17
CA ASP A 47 -11.51 3.68 -10.47
C ASP A 47 -10.48 2.54 -10.23
N ASP A 48 -9.58 2.32 -11.18
CA ASP A 48 -8.49 1.35 -11.05
C ASP A 48 -7.39 1.83 -10.06
N ALA A 49 -7.30 3.14 -9.78
CA ALA A 49 -6.39 3.71 -8.79
C ALA A 49 -6.59 3.11 -7.39
N ARG A 50 -7.83 2.69 -7.06
CA ARG A 50 -8.16 2.03 -5.79
C ARG A 50 -7.37 0.73 -5.56
N TYR A 51 -6.78 0.12 -6.59
CA TYR A 51 -5.92 -1.05 -6.39
C TYR A 51 -4.68 -0.73 -5.56
N VAL A 52 -4.19 0.52 -5.59
CA VAL A 52 -3.10 0.98 -4.71
C VAL A 52 -3.55 0.95 -3.25
N TYR A 53 -4.73 1.48 -2.94
CA TYR A 53 -5.31 1.41 -1.59
C TYR A 53 -5.45 -0.03 -1.14
N TRP A 54 -5.91 -0.92 -2.02
CA TRP A 54 -6.08 -2.33 -1.68
C TRP A 54 -4.77 -3.02 -1.33
N VAL A 55 -3.65 -2.65 -1.98
CA VAL A 55 -2.32 -3.13 -1.59
C VAL A 55 -1.96 -2.64 -0.19
N VAL A 56 -2.15 -1.35 0.10
CA VAL A 56 -1.84 -0.77 1.41
C VAL A 56 -2.66 -1.43 2.52
N ILE A 57 -3.98 -1.58 2.32
CA ILE A 57 -4.90 -2.30 3.22
C ILE A 57 -4.36 -3.70 3.51
N GLN A 58 -4.08 -4.50 2.47
CA GLN A 58 -3.63 -5.88 2.64
C GLN A 58 -2.28 -5.96 3.35
N VAL A 59 -1.35 -5.06 3.07
CA VAL A 59 -0.04 -5.04 3.76
C VAL A 59 -0.19 -4.62 5.22
N ALA A 60 -1.03 -3.63 5.51
CA ALA A 60 -1.33 -3.21 6.88
C ALA A 60 -1.98 -4.36 7.67
N THR A 61 -3.01 -5.04 7.12
CA THR A 61 -3.61 -6.23 7.74
C THR A 61 -2.59 -7.36 7.93
N SER A 62 -1.66 -7.53 6.98
CA SER A 62 -0.58 -8.50 7.14
C SER A 62 0.31 -8.18 8.34
N LEU A 63 0.67 -6.92 8.54
CA LEU A 63 1.52 -6.51 9.65
C LEU A 63 0.78 -6.53 10.99
N TYR A 64 -0.52 -6.27 10.97
CA TYR A 64 -1.39 -6.49 12.14
C TYR A 64 -1.37 -7.97 12.56
N HIS A 65 -1.53 -8.91 11.63
CA HIS A 65 -1.41 -10.34 11.93
C HIS A 65 -0.02 -10.76 12.38
N TYR A 66 1.03 -10.16 11.81
CA TYR A 66 2.41 -10.38 12.24
C TYR A 66 2.62 -9.97 13.71
N LEU A 67 2.04 -8.86 14.16
CA LEU A 67 2.13 -8.42 15.57
C LEU A 67 1.38 -9.34 16.54
N ASP A 68 0.43 -10.15 16.06
CA ASP A 68 -0.37 -11.10 16.83
C ASP A 68 0.18 -12.55 16.72
N ASP A 69 1.41 -12.73 16.23
CA ASP A 69 2.03 -14.04 15.92
C ASP A 69 1.16 -14.93 14.99
N ASN A 70 0.22 -14.33 14.25
CA ASN A 70 -0.68 -15.01 13.34
C ASN A 70 -0.06 -15.11 11.94
N LEU A 71 0.92 -16.00 11.80
CA LEU A 71 1.66 -16.20 10.56
C LEU A 71 0.75 -16.58 9.36
N ASN A 72 -0.28 -17.40 9.60
CA ASN A 72 -1.22 -17.81 8.55
C ASN A 72 -2.01 -16.61 8.00
N GLY A 73 -2.44 -15.70 8.88
CA GLY A 73 -3.12 -14.46 8.52
C GLY A 73 -2.19 -13.54 7.73
N ALA A 74 -0.97 -13.34 8.21
CA ALA A 74 0.04 -12.51 7.55
C ALA A 74 0.36 -13.02 6.13
N GLU A 75 0.64 -14.31 5.98
CA GLU A 75 0.94 -14.95 4.70
C GLU A 75 -0.21 -14.83 3.71
N GLY A 76 -1.45 -15.05 4.19
CA GLY A 76 -2.65 -14.91 3.39
C GLY A 76 -2.82 -13.51 2.82
N MET A 77 -2.48 -12.48 3.59
CA MET A 77 -2.57 -11.08 3.17
C MET A 77 -1.44 -10.66 2.24
N ILE A 78 -0.19 -11.05 2.49
CA ILE A 78 0.92 -10.79 1.56
C ILE A 78 0.68 -11.41 0.20
N ARG A 79 0.19 -12.64 0.14
CA ARG A 79 -0.16 -13.29 -1.13
C ARG A 79 -1.25 -12.53 -1.87
N LYS A 80 -2.24 -11.96 -1.17
CA LYS A 80 -3.24 -11.09 -1.79
C LYS A 80 -2.60 -9.79 -2.29
N ALA A 81 -1.73 -9.16 -1.51
CA ALA A 81 -1.03 -7.92 -1.86
C ALA A 81 -0.18 -8.07 -3.13
N LYS A 82 0.58 -9.17 -3.25
CA LYS A 82 1.36 -9.50 -4.45
C LYS A 82 0.49 -9.53 -5.72
N ARG A 83 -0.66 -10.22 -5.66
CA ARG A 83 -1.60 -10.27 -6.78
C ARG A 83 -2.19 -8.92 -7.11
N LYS A 84 -2.36 -8.03 -6.13
CA LYS A 84 -2.83 -6.66 -6.37
C LYS A 84 -1.76 -5.79 -7.00
N LEU A 85 -0.50 -5.93 -6.59
CA LEU A 85 0.64 -5.27 -7.26
C LEU A 85 0.71 -5.65 -8.74
N GLU A 86 0.56 -6.94 -9.07
CA GLU A 86 0.52 -7.42 -10.47
C GLU A 86 -0.62 -6.76 -11.27
N ILE A 87 -1.78 -6.54 -10.65
CA ILE A 87 -2.92 -5.86 -11.29
C ILE A 87 -2.60 -4.38 -11.52
N CYS A 88 -2.02 -3.69 -10.54
CA CYS A 88 -1.60 -2.29 -10.69
C CYS A 88 -0.64 -2.12 -11.88
N GLU A 89 0.34 -3.02 -12.00
CA GLU A 89 1.31 -3.03 -13.10
C GLU A 89 0.63 -3.32 -14.44
N LYS A 90 -0.19 -4.39 -14.53
CA LYS A 90 -0.87 -4.78 -15.77
C LYS A 90 -1.83 -3.71 -16.30
N LYS A 91 -2.49 -2.98 -15.40
CA LYS A 91 -3.44 -1.92 -15.74
C LYS A 91 -2.80 -0.54 -15.88
N ASN A 92 -1.48 -0.43 -15.72
CA ASN A 92 -0.74 0.84 -15.75
C ASN A 92 -1.29 1.87 -14.74
N VAL A 93 -1.73 1.40 -13.57
CA VAL A 93 -2.26 2.25 -12.49
C VAL A 93 -1.15 3.11 -11.89
N GLU A 94 0.06 2.56 -11.82
CA GLU A 94 1.19 3.19 -11.16
C GLU A 94 1.73 4.41 -11.93
N THR A 95 1.92 5.53 -11.24
CA THR A 95 2.49 6.77 -11.78
C THR A 95 3.76 7.14 -11.03
N GLU A 96 4.52 8.15 -11.51
CA GLU A 96 5.73 8.61 -10.84
C GLU A 96 5.50 9.05 -9.39
N LEU A 97 4.25 9.38 -9.02
CA LEU A 97 3.87 9.78 -7.67
C LEU A 97 4.12 8.66 -6.65
N LEU A 98 3.78 7.41 -6.98
CA LEU A 98 3.99 6.26 -6.09
C LEU A 98 5.49 6.08 -5.81
N TYR A 99 6.31 6.14 -6.86
CA TYR A 99 7.76 5.99 -6.76
C TYR A 99 8.39 7.14 -5.98
N LYS A 100 7.95 8.38 -6.25
CA LYS A 100 8.51 9.59 -5.63
C LYS A 100 8.09 9.74 -4.16
N TYR A 101 6.83 9.52 -3.82
CA TYR A 101 6.27 9.85 -2.51
C TYR A 101 6.03 8.64 -1.61
N LEU A 102 5.78 7.46 -2.18
CA LEU A 102 5.50 6.23 -1.41
C LEU A 102 6.66 5.22 -1.45
N SER A 103 7.81 5.58 -2.02
CA SER A 103 8.95 4.65 -2.16
C SER A 103 8.54 3.31 -2.77
N TRP A 104 7.60 3.35 -3.73
CA TRP A 104 6.83 2.18 -4.16
C TRP A 104 7.70 1.03 -4.66
N GLU A 105 8.80 1.32 -5.37
CA GLU A 105 9.73 0.29 -5.84
C GLU A 105 10.34 -0.52 -4.68
N LYS A 106 10.78 0.16 -3.62
CA LYS A 106 11.31 -0.51 -2.42
C LYS A 106 10.22 -1.32 -1.74
N PHE A 107 9.02 -0.77 -1.62
CA PHE A 107 7.87 -1.44 -1.01
C PHE A 107 7.51 -2.74 -1.75
N LYS A 108 7.37 -2.68 -3.08
CA LYS A 108 7.14 -3.87 -3.94
C LYS A 108 8.22 -4.93 -3.77
N LYS A 109 9.50 -4.50 -3.75
CA LYS A 109 10.63 -5.42 -3.60
C LYS A 109 10.59 -6.17 -2.27
N ILE A 110 10.28 -5.48 -1.16
CA ILE A 110 10.17 -6.10 0.16
C ILE A 110 9.02 -7.10 0.19
N ILE A 111 7.83 -6.71 -0.28
CA ILE A 111 6.64 -7.59 -0.32
C ILE A 111 6.91 -8.85 -1.16
N ARG A 112 7.57 -8.70 -2.30
CA ARG A 112 7.91 -9.81 -3.21
C ARG A 112 8.97 -10.76 -2.64
N LYS A 113 9.83 -10.27 -1.74
CA LYS A 113 10.89 -11.07 -1.10
C LYS A 113 10.35 -12.07 -0.06
N ILE A 114 9.23 -11.77 0.58
CA ILE A 114 8.57 -12.70 1.51
C ILE A 114 8.15 -13.95 0.72
N PRO A 115 8.54 -15.18 1.10
CA PRO A 115 8.19 -16.39 0.34
C PRO A 115 6.70 -16.75 0.50
N GLU A 116 6.18 -17.65 -0.35
CA GLU A 116 4.78 -18.12 -0.22
C GLU A 116 4.54 -18.91 1.05
N LYS A 117 5.53 -19.67 1.51
CA LYS A 117 5.56 -20.35 2.81
C LYS A 117 6.56 -19.62 3.68
N SER A 118 6.07 -18.67 4.45
CA SER A 118 6.87 -17.71 5.21
C SER A 118 7.12 -18.15 6.65
N LYS A 119 8.09 -17.50 7.28
CA LYS A 119 8.32 -17.52 8.72
C LYS A 119 8.23 -16.09 9.25
N ILE A 120 8.12 -15.93 10.56
CA ILE A 120 7.94 -14.62 11.19
C ILE A 120 9.08 -13.66 10.83
N GLU A 121 10.32 -14.17 10.73
CA GLU A 121 11.51 -13.35 10.44
C GLU A 121 11.52 -12.77 9.02
N ASP A 122 10.78 -13.38 8.08
CA ASP A 122 10.67 -12.89 6.70
C ASP A 122 9.97 -11.51 6.64
N TYR A 123 9.19 -11.17 7.67
CA TYR A 123 8.43 -9.92 7.76
C TYR A 123 9.23 -8.78 8.41
N ASN A 124 10.38 -9.04 9.03
CA ASN A 124 11.15 -8.04 9.78
C ASN A 124 11.50 -6.80 8.93
N GLU A 125 11.87 -7.02 7.66
CA GLU A 125 12.17 -5.92 6.73
C GLU A 125 10.92 -5.12 6.37
N LEU A 126 9.77 -5.79 6.22
CA LEU A 126 8.48 -5.14 5.94
C LEU A 126 7.94 -4.36 7.13
N TYR A 127 8.04 -4.93 8.34
CA TYR A 127 7.68 -4.26 9.58
C TYR A 127 8.52 -3.00 9.82
N SER A 128 9.82 -3.07 9.51
CA SER A 128 10.74 -1.93 9.63
C SER A 128 10.60 -0.89 8.50
N PHE A 129 9.84 -1.21 7.44
CA PHE A 129 9.63 -0.28 6.34
C PHE A 129 8.74 0.89 6.78
N LYS A 130 9.12 2.10 6.38
CA LYS A 130 8.32 3.31 6.52
C LYS A 130 8.23 4.00 5.17
N PHE A 131 7.03 4.47 4.82
CA PHE A 131 6.82 5.37 3.70
C PHE A 131 7.50 6.71 3.97
N LYS A 132 7.77 7.49 2.91
CA LYS A 132 8.27 8.86 3.13
C LYS A 132 7.23 9.66 3.89
N ASN A 133 7.69 10.46 4.86
CA ASN A 133 6.83 11.25 5.72
C ASN A 133 5.86 12.12 4.88
N PRO A 134 4.54 11.94 5.00
CA PRO A 134 3.56 12.71 4.24
C PRO A 134 3.56 14.21 4.54
N ASN A 135 4.16 14.65 5.64
CA ASN A 135 4.34 16.07 5.94
C ASN A 135 5.37 16.76 5.04
N HIS A 136 6.23 16.00 4.36
CA HIS A 136 7.22 16.52 3.41
C HIS A 136 6.82 16.26 1.95
N TRP A 137 5.55 15.91 1.69
CA TRP A 137 5.01 15.90 0.33
C TRP A 137 4.75 17.34 -0.13
N ASP A 138 5.82 18.12 -0.25
CA ASP A 138 5.77 19.52 -0.65
C ASP A 138 5.01 19.69 -1.97
N LYS A 139 4.16 20.72 -2.02
CA LYS A 139 3.31 21.17 -3.14
C LYS A 139 2.99 20.05 -4.16
N LEU A 140 2.07 19.15 -3.77
CA LEU A 140 1.21 18.43 -4.71
C LEU A 140 0.28 19.43 -5.39
#